data_AF-A0A956SN17-F1
#
_entry.id   AF-A0A956SN17-F1
#
_cell.length_a   1.000
_cell.length_b   1.000
_cell.length_c   1.000
_cell.angle_alpha   90.00
_cell.angle_beta   90.00
_cell.angle_gamma   90.00
#
_symmetry.space_group_name_H-M   'P 1'
#
loop_
_entity.id
_entity.type
_entity.pdbx_description
1 polymer ?
#
loop_
_entity_poly.entity_id
_entity_poly.type
_entity_poly.pdbx_seq_one_letter_code
_entity_poly.pdbx_strand_id
1 'polypeptide(L)'
;HHEKGQIYMPGVNAALWVACLALVVSFRSSENLAATYGVAVSGTMLTTSVLFAYVMRNRWEWSIPKVALITLVFIIADVAFLGANLLKIPDGGFIPILIAGLIFLLMWTWKAGRRQVTAILRESSLPLDLFVPDIARRKPHRVPGVAVFMTSIPDVAPSVLLHHLKHNKVLHEKVVLMTIEPMEIPQVPEDERVTVLDKGEGFFEVIARFGFMESPDVPAVLAAAGPSLQAEGDARAPSMR
;
A
#
# COMPACT_ATOMS: atom_id res chain seq x y z
N HIS A 1 12.28 -18.50 -9.11
CA HIS A 1 12.18 -18.11 -7.70
C HIS A 1 13.36 -17.22 -7.32
N HIS A 2 13.28 -15.89 -7.51
CA HIS A 2 14.20 -14.88 -6.92
C HIS A 2 13.58 -13.49 -7.12
N GLU A 3 12.34 -13.29 -6.68
CA GLU A 3 11.82 -11.93 -6.41
C GLU A 3 12.10 -11.63 -4.94
N LYS A 4 13.34 -11.26 -4.63
CA LYS A 4 13.69 -10.64 -3.35
C LYS A 4 13.13 -9.22 -3.40
N GLY A 5 12.37 -8.83 -2.36
CA GLY A 5 11.68 -7.54 -2.20
C GLY A 5 12.31 -6.41 -3.01
N GLN A 6 11.68 -6.08 -4.14
CA GLN A 6 12.26 -5.16 -5.13
C GLN A 6 12.23 -3.72 -4.62
N ILE A 7 13.28 -3.32 -3.90
CA ILE A 7 13.63 -1.91 -3.66
C ILE A 7 13.90 -1.20 -5.00
N TYR A 8 14.32 -1.96 -6.03
CA TYR A 8 14.57 -1.46 -7.38
C TYR A 8 13.39 -1.74 -8.30
N MET A 9 12.77 -0.69 -8.84
CA MET A 9 11.71 -0.79 -9.84
C MET A 9 12.28 -0.41 -11.21
N PRO A 10 12.64 -1.38 -12.08
CA PRO A 10 13.40 -1.11 -13.31
C PRO A 10 12.77 -0.02 -14.19
N GLY A 11 11.44 -0.03 -14.34
CA GLY A 11 10.72 0.98 -15.12
C GLY A 11 10.78 2.38 -14.51
N VAL A 12 10.62 2.49 -13.20
CA VAL A 12 10.70 3.79 -12.48
C VAL A 12 12.12 4.32 -12.53
N ASN A 13 13.12 3.46 -12.28
CA ASN A 13 14.52 3.84 -12.31
C ASN A 13 14.97 4.26 -13.71
N ALA A 14 14.50 3.58 -14.76
CA ALA A 14 14.73 4.00 -16.15
C ALA A 14 14.08 5.36 -16.45
N ALA A 15 12.84 5.58 -16.01
CA ALA A 15 12.16 6.86 -16.15
C ALA A 15 12.88 8.00 -15.42
N LEU A 16 13.37 7.75 -14.20
CA LEU A 16 14.19 8.69 -13.43
C LEU A 16 15.51 9.00 -14.16
N TRP A 17 16.17 7.99 -14.71
CA TRP A 17 17.40 8.17 -15.48
C TRP A 17 17.17 9.07 -16.71
N VAL A 18 16.10 8.81 -17.48
CA VAL A 18 15.71 9.66 -18.62
C VAL A 18 15.37 11.08 -18.17
N ALA A 19 14.61 11.24 -17.09
CA ALA A 19 14.23 12.54 -16.55
C ALA A 19 15.46 13.36 -16.12
N CYS A 20 16.41 12.74 -15.42
CA CYS A 20 17.67 13.36 -15.03
C CYS A 20 18.48 13.83 -16.25
N LEU A 21 18.61 12.99 -17.28
CA LEU A 21 19.32 13.35 -18.51
C LEU A 21 18.63 14.51 -19.25
N ALA A 22 17.31 14.44 -19.40
CA ALA A 22 16.52 15.49 -20.04
C ALA A 22 16.70 16.83 -19.31
N LEU A 23 16.72 16.81 -17.97
CA LEU A 23 16.93 17.99 -17.15
C LEU A 23 18.34 18.57 -17.36
N VAL A 24 19.39 17.75 -17.32
CA VAL A 24 20.77 18.21 -17.56
C VAL A 24 20.92 18.83 -18.95
N VAL A 25 20.37 18.19 -19.99
CA VAL A 25 20.42 18.69 -21.37
C VAL A 25 19.60 19.96 -21.58
N SER A 26 18.49 20.12 -20.85
CA SER A 26 17.62 21.29 -20.93
C SER A 26 18.25 22.52 -20.28
N PHE A 27 18.87 22.37 -19.12
CA PHE A 27 19.39 23.51 -18.35
C PHE A 27 20.76 23.99 -18.81
N ARG A 28 21.62 23.10 -19.34
CA ARG A 28 22.96 23.35 -19.93
C ARG A 28 23.99 24.11 -19.08
N SER A 29 23.57 24.81 -18.03
CA SER A 29 24.37 25.60 -17.10
C SER A 29 24.05 25.18 -15.66
N SER A 30 25.09 25.05 -14.84
CA SER A 30 24.98 24.73 -13.41
C SER A 30 24.23 25.81 -12.62
N GLU A 31 24.26 27.07 -13.07
CA GLU A 31 23.60 28.17 -12.38
C GLU A 31 22.07 28.09 -12.50
N ASN A 32 21.56 27.81 -13.71
CA ASN A 32 20.12 27.64 -13.94
C ASN A 32 19.60 26.37 -13.24
N LEU A 33 20.44 25.32 -13.19
CA LEU A 33 20.14 24.10 -12.46
C LEU A 33 20.07 24.34 -10.93
N ALA A 34 20.99 25.13 -10.39
CA ALA A 34 21.02 25.47 -8.97
C ALA A 34 19.81 26.32 -8.55
N ALA A 35 19.42 27.31 -9.37
CA ALA A 35 18.22 28.13 -9.12
C ALA A 35 16.94 27.27 -9.09
N THR A 36 16.86 26.29 -9.99
CA THR A 36 15.75 25.35 -10.14
C THR A 36 15.63 24.42 -8.92
N TYR A 37 16.69 23.71 -8.55
CA TYR A 37 16.68 22.83 -7.37
C TYR A 37 16.41 23.60 -6.07
N GLY A 38 16.92 24.84 -5.96
CA GLY A 38 16.75 25.70 -4.79
C GLY A 38 15.28 25.96 -4.41
N VAL A 39 14.39 26.15 -5.40
CA VAL A 39 12.95 26.33 -5.16
C VAL A 39 12.32 25.08 -4.54
N ALA A 40 12.60 23.89 -5.08
CA ALA A 40 12.04 22.63 -4.58
C ALA A 40 12.55 22.28 -3.18
N VAL A 41 13.84 22.52 -2.93
CA VAL A 41 14.49 22.21 -1.66
C VAL A 41 14.04 23.15 -0.55
N SER A 42 14.01 24.46 -0.82
CA SER A 42 13.55 25.43 0.17
C SER A 42 12.08 25.19 0.55
N GLY A 43 11.23 24.81 -0.40
CA GLY A 43 9.86 24.37 -0.11
C GLY A 43 9.80 23.10 0.76
N THR A 44 10.69 22.13 0.51
CA THR A 44 10.79 20.91 1.32
C THR A 44 11.27 21.22 2.73
N MET A 45 12.30 22.06 2.89
CA MET A 45 12.83 22.51 4.18
C MET A 45 11.74 23.18 5.01
N LEU A 46 11.01 24.14 4.43
CA LEU A 46 9.88 24.79 5.10
C LEU A 46 8.82 23.79 5.56
N THR A 47 8.46 22.83 4.70
CA THR A 47 7.50 21.77 5.04
C THR A 47 8.01 20.92 6.19
N THR A 48 9.29 20.53 6.18
CA THR A 48 9.89 19.76 7.27
C THR A 48 9.95 20.53 8.57
N SER A 49 10.21 21.84 8.56
CA SER A 49 10.20 22.69 9.76
C SER A 49 8.82 22.77 10.39
N VAL A 50 7.76 22.87 9.57
CA VAL A 50 6.36 22.83 10.04
C VAL A 50 5.99 21.45 10.59
N LEU A 51 6.35 20.37 9.90
CA LEU A 51 6.13 19.00 10.38
C LEU A 51 6.88 18.72 11.67
N PHE A 52 8.11 19.22 11.80
CA PHE A 52 8.91 19.09 13.00
C PHE A 52 8.25 19.81 14.18
N ALA A 53 7.70 21.01 13.96
CA ALA A 53 6.91 21.71 14.96
C ALA A 53 5.68 20.90 15.42
N TYR A 54 4.97 20.28 14.47
CA TYR A 54 3.83 19.40 14.75
C TYR A 54 4.27 18.19 15.58
N VAL A 55 5.37 17.52 15.23
CA VAL A 55 5.90 16.36 15.98
C VAL A 55 6.33 16.76 17.39
N MET A 56 7.06 17.87 17.55
CA MET A 56 7.47 18.36 18.87
C MET A 56 6.26 18.65 19.78
N ARG A 57 5.17 19.18 19.20
CA ARG A 57 3.96 19.52 19.95
C ARG A 57 3.08 18.32 20.27
N ASN A 58 2.86 17.43 19.30
CA ASN A 58 1.84 16.38 19.36
C ASN A 58 2.41 15.02 19.79
N ARG A 59 3.69 14.75 19.54
CA ARG A 59 4.32 13.47 19.88
C ARG A 59 5.24 13.58 21.09
N TRP A 60 5.96 14.69 21.23
CA TRP A 60 6.86 14.91 22.37
C TRP A 60 6.26 15.78 23.47
N GLU A 61 5.07 16.35 23.23
CA GLU A 61 4.31 17.15 24.21
C GLU A 61 5.09 18.35 24.77
N TRP A 62 6.02 18.92 23.98
CA TRP A 62 6.79 20.08 24.42
C TRP A 62 5.91 21.31 24.59
N SER A 63 6.25 22.14 25.59
CA SER A 63 5.57 23.41 25.84
C SER A 63 5.69 24.34 24.63
N ILE A 64 4.59 25.02 24.27
CA ILE A 64 4.50 25.93 23.11
C ILE A 64 5.68 26.91 23.00
N PRO A 65 6.20 27.53 24.08
CA PRO A 65 7.33 28.46 23.97
C PRO A 65 8.61 27.79 23.47
N LYS A 66 8.88 26.55 23.88
CA LYS A 66 10.06 25.79 23.45
C LYS A 66 9.96 25.40 21.97
N VAL A 67 8.78 24.94 21.56
CA VAL A 67 8.50 24.62 20.15
C VAL A 67 8.65 25.88 19.29
N ALA A 68 8.01 26.98 19.69
CA ALA A 68 8.06 28.25 18.98
C ALA A 68 9.50 28.77 18.84
N LEU A 69 10.30 28.73 19.91
CA LEU A 69 11.70 29.18 19.87
C LEU A 69 12.53 28.42 18.83
N ILE A 70 12.44 27.08 18.84
CA ILE A 70 13.23 26.23 17.94
C ILE A 70 12.71 26.37 16.51
N THR A 71 11.40 26.22 16.30
CA THR A 71 10.79 26.29 14.97
C THR A 71 10.98 27.66 14.32
N LEU A 72 10.93 28.75 15.08
CA LEU A 72 11.09 30.10 14.54
C LEU A 72 12.47 30.30 13.90
N VAL A 73 13.54 29.75 14.51
CA VAL A 73 14.90 29.82 13.95
C VAL A 73 14.95 29.16 12.57
N PHE A 74 14.36 27.97 12.43
CA PHE A 74 14.31 27.26 11.15
C PHE A 74 13.41 27.97 10.13
N ILE A 75 12.20 28.39 10.51
CA ILE A 75 11.26 29.06 9.61
C ILE A 75 11.84 30.39 9.09
N ILE A 76 12.57 31.16 9.91
CA ILE A 76 13.22 32.40 9.45
C ILE A 76 14.21 32.09 8.33
N ALA A 77 15.06 31.08 8.51
CA ALA A 77 16.02 30.67 7.49
C ALA A 77 15.27 30.16 6.24
N ASP A 78 14.29 29.29 6.39
CA ASP A 78 13.54 28.69 5.29
C ASP A 78 12.78 29.73 4.47
N VAL A 79 12.12 30.70 5.12
CA VAL A 79 11.40 31.79 4.43
C VAL A 79 12.39 32.73 3.72
N ALA A 80 13.55 33.01 4.30
CA ALA A 80 14.59 33.81 3.64
C ALA A 80 15.13 33.10 2.38
N PHE A 81 15.45 31.81 2.49
CA PHE A 81 15.90 30.99 1.36
C PHE A 81 14.80 30.85 0.30
N LEU A 82 13.56 30.57 0.70
CA LEU A 82 12.45 30.46 -0.22
C LEU A 82 12.20 31.80 -0.93
N GLY A 83 12.20 32.91 -0.20
CA GLY A 83 12.08 34.26 -0.75
C GLY A 83 13.14 34.57 -1.80
N ALA A 84 14.41 34.22 -1.53
CA ALA A 84 15.50 34.39 -2.49
C ALA A 84 15.34 33.51 -3.75
N ASN A 85 14.80 32.29 -3.59
CA ASN A 85 14.57 31.37 -4.71
C ASN A 85 13.30 31.72 -5.51
N LEU A 86 12.27 32.31 -4.89
CA LEU A 86 11.05 32.77 -5.56
C LEU A 86 11.35 33.85 -6.62
N LEU A 87 12.33 34.71 -6.36
CA LEU A 87 12.75 35.74 -7.32
C LEU A 87 13.34 35.14 -8.61
N LYS A 88 13.85 33.90 -8.56
CA LYS A 88 14.44 33.18 -9.69
C LYS A 88 13.43 32.30 -10.44
N ILE A 89 12.14 32.34 -10.09
CA ILE A 89 11.08 31.61 -10.80
C ILE A 89 11.03 31.98 -12.29
N PRO A 90 11.08 33.28 -12.68
CA PRO A 90 11.06 33.67 -14.09
C PRO A 90 12.27 33.14 -14.88
N ASP A 91 13.41 32.97 -14.21
CA ASP A 91 14.67 32.52 -14.82
C ASP A 91 14.80 30.98 -14.92
N GLY A 92 13.70 30.24 -14.74
CA GLY A 92 13.64 28.78 -14.88
C GLY A 92 13.23 28.03 -13.62
N GLY A 93 13.09 28.71 -12.48
CA GLY A 93 12.63 28.12 -11.22
C GLY A 93 11.19 27.58 -11.22
N PHE A 94 10.42 27.82 -12.30
CA PHE A 94 9.08 27.26 -12.48
C PHE A 94 9.05 25.78 -12.91
N ILE A 95 10.14 25.25 -13.48
CA ILE A 95 10.19 23.87 -14.00
C ILE A 95 9.91 22.80 -12.93
N PRO A 96 10.48 22.88 -11.71
CA PRO A 96 10.20 21.90 -10.66
C PRO A 96 8.78 22.01 -10.13
N ILE A 97 8.21 23.22 -10.10
CA ILE A 97 6.82 23.45 -9.72
C ILE A 97 5.90 22.76 -10.73
N LEU A 98 6.18 22.88 -12.03
CA LEU A 98 5.44 22.22 -13.09
C LEU A 98 5.54 20.68 -12.96
N ILE A 99 6.75 20.14 -12.76
CA ILE A 99 6.97 18.70 -12.57
C ILE A 99 6.24 18.20 -11.32
N ALA A 100 6.36 18.92 -10.20
CA ALA A 100 5.68 18.60 -8.95
C ALA A 100 4.16 18.61 -9.15
N GLY A 101 3.62 19.61 -9.87
CA GLY A 101 2.19 19.70 -10.21
C GLY A 101 1.71 18.53 -11.07
N LEU A 102 2.49 18.10 -12.06
CA LEU A 102 2.17 16.96 -12.91
C LEU A 102 2.16 15.64 -12.13
N ILE A 103 3.20 15.41 -11.32
CA ILE A 103 3.28 14.22 -10.46
C ILE A 103 2.15 14.23 -9.43
N PHE A 104 1.87 15.37 -8.83
CA PHE A 104 0.75 15.54 -7.89
C PHE A 104 -0.59 15.22 -8.57
N LEU A 105 -0.84 15.73 -9.77
CA LEU A 105 -2.06 15.45 -10.53
C LEU A 105 -2.19 13.95 -10.85
N LEU A 106 -1.09 13.30 -11.25
CA LEU A 106 -1.05 11.87 -11.53
C LEU A 106 -1.37 11.06 -10.26
N MET A 107 -0.71 11.37 -9.15
CA MET A 107 -0.94 10.72 -7.84
C MET A 107 -2.35 10.96 -7.33
N TRP A 108 -2.88 12.18 -7.48
CA TRP A 108 -4.24 12.54 -7.09
C TRP A 108 -5.27 11.76 -7.90
N THR A 109 -5.09 11.69 -9.22
CA THR A 109 -5.96 10.94 -10.13
C THR A 109 -5.92 9.45 -9.80
N TRP A 110 -4.74 8.89 -9.55
CA TRP A 110 -4.56 7.50 -9.15
C TRP A 110 -5.29 7.19 -7.83
N LYS A 111 -5.08 8.03 -6.81
CA LYS A 111 -5.73 7.88 -5.51
C LYS A 111 -7.25 7.98 -5.62
N ALA A 112 -7.76 8.92 -6.41
CA ALA A 112 -9.17 9.06 -6.70
C ALA A 112 -9.74 7.81 -7.39
N GLY A 113 -9.05 7.29 -8.42
CA GLY A 113 -9.44 6.08 -9.15
C GLY A 113 -9.47 4.85 -8.24
N ARG A 114 -8.43 4.63 -7.44
CA ARG A 114 -8.39 3.54 -6.44
C ARG A 114 -9.56 3.61 -5.47
N ARG A 115 -9.90 4.81 -4.98
CA ARG A 115 -11.06 5.01 -4.09
C ARG A 115 -12.37 4.59 -4.76
N GLN A 116 -12.56 4.90 -6.04
CA GLN A 116 -13.76 4.51 -6.78
C GLN A 116 -13.83 2.99 -6.99
N VAL A 117 -12.71 2.35 -7.35
CA VAL A 117 -12.66 0.89 -7.48
C VAL A 117 -13.01 0.20 -6.17
N THR A 118 -12.46 0.67 -5.04
CA THR A 118 -12.80 0.13 -3.72
C THR A 118 -14.28 0.34 -3.38
N ALA A 119 -14.87 1.48 -3.74
CA ALA A 119 -16.29 1.75 -3.52
C ALA A 119 -17.18 0.77 -4.32
N ILE A 120 -16.89 0.55 -5.60
CA ILE A 120 -17.61 -0.41 -6.46
C ILE A 120 -17.49 -1.84 -5.91
N LEU A 121 -16.30 -2.22 -5.45
CA LEU A 121 -16.11 -3.53 -4.82
C LEU A 121 -16.93 -3.69 -3.54
N ARG A 122 -17.06 -2.63 -2.72
CA ARG A 122 -17.91 -2.64 -1.52
C ARG A 122 -19.40 -2.75 -1.85
N GLU A 123 -19.88 -2.06 -2.87
CA GLU A 123 -21.28 -2.12 -3.28
C GLU A 123 -21.68 -3.48 -3.87
N SER A 124 -20.74 -4.16 -4.54
CA SER A 124 -20.96 -5.46 -5.17
C SER A 124 -20.69 -6.66 -4.26
N SER A 125 -20.42 -6.42 -2.99
CA SER A 125 -20.06 -7.45 -2.02
C SER A 125 -21.04 -7.52 -0.85
N LEU A 126 -21.16 -8.70 -0.26
CA LEU A 126 -22.17 -8.99 0.77
C LEU A 126 -21.48 -9.19 2.13
N PRO A 127 -21.91 -8.52 3.21
CA PRO A 127 -21.36 -8.75 4.54
C PRO A 127 -21.43 -10.23 4.92
N LEU A 128 -20.33 -10.78 5.46
CA LEU A 128 -20.26 -12.20 5.82
C LEU A 128 -21.32 -12.58 6.85
N ASP A 129 -21.63 -11.68 7.78
CA ASP A 129 -22.66 -11.88 8.80
C ASP A 129 -24.06 -12.10 8.22
N LEU A 130 -24.31 -11.63 7.00
CA LEU A 130 -25.56 -11.89 6.27
C LEU A 130 -25.43 -13.12 5.36
N PHE A 131 -24.26 -13.32 4.76
CA PHE A 131 -24.02 -14.39 3.81
C PHE A 131 -23.96 -15.78 4.48
N VAL A 132 -23.20 -15.93 5.56
CA VAL A 132 -22.99 -17.22 6.24
C VAL A 132 -24.32 -17.82 6.73
N PRO A 133 -25.22 -17.07 7.38
CA PRO A 133 -26.53 -17.60 7.76
C PRO A 133 -27.42 -17.99 6.56
N ASP A 134 -27.34 -17.29 5.43
CA ASP A 134 -28.08 -17.67 4.22
C ASP A 134 -27.55 -19.00 3.64
N ILE A 135 -26.23 -19.21 3.67
CA ILE A 135 -25.62 -20.48 3.28
C ILE A 135 -26.03 -21.62 4.23
N ALA A 136 -26.05 -21.38 5.55
CA ALA A 136 -26.51 -22.36 6.54
C ALA A 136 -27.96 -22.81 6.28
N ARG A 137 -28.81 -21.91 5.77
CA ARG A 137 -30.22 -22.19 5.42
C ARG A 137 -30.35 -22.93 4.09
N ARG A 138 -29.66 -22.45 3.04
CA ARG A 138 -29.78 -23.02 1.68
C ARG A 138 -29.05 -24.34 1.52
N LYS A 139 -28.01 -24.58 2.31
CA LYS A 139 -27.17 -25.78 2.28
C LYS A 139 -26.78 -26.20 0.85
N PRO A 140 -26.05 -25.34 0.11
CA PRO A 140 -25.58 -25.67 -1.23
C PRO A 140 -24.67 -26.91 -1.20
N HIS A 141 -24.56 -27.60 -2.34
CA HIS A 141 -23.71 -28.78 -2.46
C HIS A 141 -22.25 -28.43 -2.17
N ARG A 142 -21.58 -29.25 -1.35
CA ARG A 142 -20.17 -29.06 -0.99
C ARG A 142 -19.29 -30.15 -1.60
N VAL A 143 -18.18 -29.75 -2.20
CA VAL A 143 -17.13 -30.64 -2.71
C VAL A 143 -15.93 -30.66 -1.77
N PRO A 144 -15.21 -31.79 -1.67
CA PRO A 144 -13.98 -31.87 -0.88
C PRO A 144 -12.93 -30.85 -1.33
N GLY A 145 -12.18 -30.31 -0.36
CA GLY A 145 -11.05 -29.41 -0.61
C GLY A 145 -11.19 -28.02 0.01
N VAL A 146 -10.15 -27.21 -0.21
CA VAL A 146 -10.03 -25.83 0.27
C VAL A 146 -10.06 -24.88 -0.92
N ALA A 147 -10.98 -23.92 -0.93
CA ALA A 147 -10.99 -22.83 -1.90
C ALA A 147 -10.54 -21.53 -1.25
N VAL A 148 -9.54 -20.89 -1.86
CA VAL A 148 -9.04 -19.57 -1.42
C VAL A 148 -9.60 -18.50 -2.32
N PHE A 149 -10.30 -17.52 -1.74
CA PHE A 149 -10.75 -16.32 -2.42
C PHE A 149 -10.01 -15.12 -1.84
N MET A 150 -9.27 -14.42 -2.69
CA MET A 150 -8.57 -13.20 -2.29
C MET A 150 -9.57 -12.05 -2.13
N THR A 151 -9.46 -11.32 -1.03
CA THR A 151 -10.22 -10.09 -0.76
C THR A 151 -9.29 -8.99 -0.27
N SER A 152 -9.64 -7.74 -0.57
CA SER A 152 -8.96 -6.55 -0.02
C SER A 152 -9.78 -5.89 1.09
N ILE A 153 -10.94 -6.46 1.42
CA ILE A 153 -11.89 -5.96 2.40
C ILE A 153 -12.21 -7.13 3.35
N PRO A 154 -11.77 -7.04 4.62
CA PRO A 154 -12.17 -7.99 5.67
C PRO A 154 -13.69 -8.00 5.88
N ASP A 155 -14.20 -9.07 6.48
CA ASP A 155 -15.61 -9.25 6.88
C ASP A 155 -16.65 -9.28 5.75
N VAL A 156 -16.20 -9.44 4.50
CA VAL A 156 -17.06 -9.32 3.33
C VAL A 156 -16.85 -10.48 2.35
N ALA A 157 -17.94 -11.06 1.87
CA ALA A 157 -17.92 -12.08 0.82
C ALA A 157 -17.58 -11.41 -0.53
N PRO A 158 -16.46 -11.76 -1.17
CA PRO A 158 -16.06 -11.13 -2.43
C PRO A 158 -17.03 -11.49 -3.55
N SER A 159 -17.22 -10.57 -4.51
CA SER A 159 -18.11 -10.76 -5.66
C SER A 159 -17.77 -12.02 -6.47
N VAL A 160 -16.50 -12.40 -6.52
CA VAL A 160 -16.03 -13.64 -7.17
C VAL A 160 -16.61 -14.89 -6.52
N LEU A 161 -16.70 -14.94 -5.19
CA LEU A 161 -17.34 -16.05 -4.47
C LEU A 161 -18.84 -16.10 -4.77
N LEU A 162 -19.51 -14.95 -4.77
CA LEU A 162 -20.93 -14.86 -5.10
C LEU A 162 -21.21 -15.30 -6.54
N HIS A 163 -20.36 -14.90 -7.48
CA HIS A 163 -20.44 -15.30 -8.89
C HIS A 163 -20.17 -16.81 -9.05
N HIS A 164 -19.16 -17.34 -8.37
CA HIS A 164 -18.88 -18.78 -8.34
C HIS A 164 -20.10 -19.56 -7.86
N LEU A 165 -20.71 -19.14 -6.75
CA LEU A 165 -21.90 -19.80 -6.21
C LEU A 165 -23.11 -19.69 -7.15
N LYS A 166 -23.30 -18.53 -7.81
CA LYS A 166 -24.39 -18.32 -8.77
C LYS A 166 -24.31 -19.27 -9.97
N HIS A 167 -23.11 -19.46 -10.53
CA HIS A 167 -22.91 -20.24 -11.74
C HIS A 167 -22.70 -21.73 -11.46
N ASN A 168 -21.82 -22.05 -10.52
CA ASN A 168 -21.42 -23.43 -10.26
C ASN A 168 -22.35 -24.12 -9.25
N LYS A 169 -23.05 -23.35 -8.40
CA LYS A 169 -23.97 -23.86 -7.36
C LYS A 169 -23.33 -24.84 -6.37
N VAL A 170 -22.00 -24.80 -6.28
CA VAL A 170 -21.17 -25.66 -5.45
C VAL A 170 -20.24 -24.80 -4.59
N LEU A 171 -20.03 -25.19 -3.35
CA LEU A 171 -19.00 -24.65 -2.46
C LEU A 171 -17.96 -25.73 -2.14
N HIS A 172 -16.78 -25.32 -1.69
CA HIS A 172 -15.84 -26.27 -1.11
C HIS A 172 -16.20 -26.49 0.38
N GLU A 173 -15.75 -27.59 0.96
CA GLU A 173 -15.90 -27.84 2.40
C GLU A 173 -15.32 -26.71 3.24
N LYS A 174 -14.17 -26.18 2.81
CA LYS A 174 -13.48 -25.06 3.45
C LYS A 174 -13.30 -23.92 2.46
N VAL A 175 -13.79 -22.74 2.82
CA VAL A 175 -13.68 -21.52 2.03
C VAL A 175 -12.86 -20.50 2.82
N VAL A 176 -11.66 -20.22 2.34
CA VAL A 176 -10.73 -19.26 2.94
C VAL A 176 -10.87 -17.92 2.23
N LEU A 177 -11.22 -16.89 2.98
CA LEU A 177 -11.26 -15.49 2.54
C LEU A 177 -9.96 -14.85 2.98
N MET A 178 -9.01 -14.72 2.05
CA MET A 178 -7.65 -14.30 2.35
C MET A 178 -7.44 -12.82 2.03
N THR A 179 -6.98 -12.07 3.02
CA THR A 179 -6.56 -10.67 2.89
C THR A 179 -5.05 -10.57 3.13
N ILE A 180 -4.33 -9.96 2.20
CA ILE A 180 -2.91 -9.62 2.37
C ILE A 180 -2.84 -8.17 2.85
N GLU A 181 -2.32 -7.97 4.05
CA GLU A 181 -2.13 -6.67 4.69
C GLU A 181 -0.63 -6.31 4.68
N PRO A 182 -0.20 -5.34 3.86
CA PRO A 182 1.18 -4.89 3.85
C PRO A 182 1.47 -4.03 5.09
N MET A 183 2.60 -4.30 5.75
CA MET A 183 3.05 -3.60 6.96
C MET A 183 4.25 -2.70 6.67
N GLU A 184 4.37 -1.58 7.39
CA GLU A 184 5.47 -0.61 7.25
C GLU A 184 6.78 -1.05 7.96
N ILE A 185 6.90 -2.32 8.33
CA ILE A 185 8.09 -2.92 8.95
C ILE A 185 8.79 -3.86 7.96
N PRO A 186 10.12 -4.08 8.08
CA PRO A 186 10.85 -4.89 7.10
C PRO A 186 10.39 -6.35 7.06
N GLN A 187 10.18 -6.95 8.23
CA GLN A 187 9.69 -8.32 8.38
C GLN A 187 8.71 -8.37 9.55
N VAL A 188 7.61 -9.10 9.40
CA VAL A 188 6.61 -9.30 10.44
C VAL A 188 7.00 -10.52 11.28
N PRO A 189 6.95 -10.42 12.63
CA PRO A 189 7.11 -11.58 13.52
C PRO A 189 6.16 -12.74 13.17
N GLU A 190 6.61 -13.98 13.33
CA GLU A 190 5.84 -15.16 12.88
C GLU A 190 4.49 -15.32 13.58
N ASP A 191 4.38 -14.87 14.83
CA ASP A 191 3.19 -14.90 15.67
C ASP A 191 2.13 -13.86 15.24
N GLU A 192 2.55 -12.73 14.67
CA GLU A 192 1.65 -11.69 14.16
C GLU A 192 1.34 -11.82 12.66
N ARG A 193 2.07 -12.70 11.97
CA ARG A 193 2.04 -12.88 10.51
C ARG A 193 0.68 -13.37 10.01
N VAL A 194 -0.01 -14.25 10.73
CA VAL A 194 -1.28 -14.82 10.28
C VAL A 194 -2.32 -14.75 11.40
N THR A 195 -3.44 -14.11 11.11
CA THR A 195 -4.63 -14.15 11.96
C THR A 195 -5.72 -14.92 11.26
N VAL A 196 -6.27 -15.93 11.94
CA VAL A 196 -7.35 -16.78 11.43
C VAL A 196 -8.59 -16.56 12.29
N LEU A 197 -9.71 -16.27 11.65
CA LEU A 197 -11.02 -16.11 12.27
C LEU A 197 -11.99 -17.12 11.64
N ASP A 198 -12.52 -18.04 12.44
CA ASP A 198 -13.58 -18.95 12.01
C ASP A 198 -14.92 -18.21 12.01
N LYS A 199 -15.57 -18.18 10.84
CA LYS A 199 -16.87 -17.53 10.64
C LYS A 199 -18.02 -18.53 10.63
N GLY A 200 -17.76 -19.83 10.83
CA GLY A 200 -18.74 -20.91 10.79
C GLY A 200 -19.05 -21.40 9.37
N GLU A 201 -19.78 -22.51 9.24
CA GLU A 201 -20.15 -23.12 7.96
C GLU A 201 -18.94 -23.36 7.02
N GLY A 202 -17.76 -23.66 7.58
CA GLY A 202 -16.54 -23.87 6.82
C GLY A 202 -15.96 -22.60 6.17
N PHE A 203 -16.42 -21.40 6.58
CA PHE A 203 -15.80 -20.14 6.19
C PHE A 203 -14.72 -19.72 7.18
N PHE A 204 -13.54 -19.42 6.66
CA PHE A 204 -12.41 -18.94 7.43
C PHE A 204 -11.95 -17.62 6.84
N GLU A 205 -11.82 -16.61 7.68
CA GLU A 205 -11.17 -15.35 7.32
C GLU A 205 -9.71 -15.40 7.75
N VAL A 206 -8.81 -15.16 6.82
CA VAL A 206 -7.36 -15.21 7.04
C VAL A 206 -6.76 -13.87 6.66
N ILE A 207 -6.18 -13.18 7.64
CA ILE A 207 -5.43 -11.94 7.43
C ILE A 207 -3.94 -12.29 7.54
N ALA A 208 -3.23 -12.14 6.43
CA ALA A 208 -1.80 -12.40 6.33
C ALA A 208 -1.05 -11.08 6.22
N ARG A 209 -0.18 -10.81 7.19
CA ARG A 209 0.61 -9.59 7.31
C ARG A 209 2.01 -9.81 6.78
N PHE A 210 2.46 -8.93 5.90
CA PHE A 210 3.79 -9.02 5.29
C PHE A 210 4.51 -7.68 5.36
N GLY A 211 5.77 -7.71 5.77
CA GLY A 211 6.66 -6.57 5.74
C GLY A 211 7.10 -6.23 4.32
N PHE A 212 7.64 -5.04 4.13
CA PHE A 212 8.03 -4.56 2.79
C PHE A 212 9.21 -5.32 2.16
N MET A 213 9.95 -6.13 2.93
CA MET A 213 11.00 -7.03 2.39
C MET A 213 10.50 -8.46 2.14
N GLU A 214 9.26 -8.77 2.51
CA GLU A 214 8.67 -10.11 2.40
C GLU A 214 7.80 -10.23 1.15
N SER A 215 7.78 -11.43 0.56
CA SER A 215 6.95 -11.76 -0.59
C SER A 215 5.80 -12.66 -0.12
N PRO A 216 4.53 -12.27 -0.32
CA PRO A 216 3.40 -13.10 0.09
C PRO A 216 3.39 -14.45 -0.64
N ASP A 217 3.37 -15.54 0.13
CA ASP A 217 3.23 -16.91 -0.37
C ASP A 217 1.96 -17.53 0.20
N VAL A 218 0.94 -17.68 -0.66
CA VAL A 218 -0.39 -18.17 -0.27
C VAL A 218 -0.34 -19.59 0.30
N PRO A 219 0.29 -20.59 -0.36
CA PRO A 219 0.52 -21.91 0.24
C PRO A 219 1.19 -21.87 1.62
N ALA A 220 2.24 -21.06 1.79
CA ALA A 220 2.93 -20.95 3.08
C ALA A 220 2.02 -20.35 4.17
N VAL A 221 1.20 -19.34 3.81
CA VAL A 221 0.20 -18.75 4.72
C VAL A 221 -0.83 -19.79 5.13
N LEU A 222 -1.35 -20.60 4.21
CA LEU A 222 -2.30 -21.67 4.54
C LEU A 222 -1.67 -22.72 5.46
N ALA A 223 -0.40 -23.07 5.25
CA ALA A 223 0.32 -23.99 6.12
C ALA A 223 0.45 -23.44 7.55
N ALA A 224 0.74 -22.14 7.69
CA ALA A 224 0.83 -21.45 8.97
C ALA A 224 -0.55 -21.23 9.64
N ALA A 225 -1.61 -21.03 8.86
CA ALA A 225 -2.99 -20.86 9.35
C ALA A 225 -3.56 -22.12 10.01
N GLY A 226 -2.98 -23.29 9.74
CA GLY A 226 -3.26 -24.54 10.44
C GLY A 226 -3.41 -25.74 9.49
N PRO A 227 -3.17 -26.97 9.98
CA PRO A 227 -3.21 -28.18 9.16
C PRO A 227 -4.59 -28.47 8.57
N SER A 228 -5.66 -27.95 9.18
CA SER A 228 -7.02 -28.07 8.67
C SER A 228 -7.28 -27.23 7.42
N LEU A 229 -6.49 -26.18 7.14
CA LEU A 229 -6.69 -25.28 5.99
C LEU A 229 -5.73 -25.56 4.83
N GLN A 230 -4.95 -26.62 4.92
CA GLN A 230 -4.08 -27.06 3.83
C GLN A 230 -4.89 -27.74 2.73
N ALA A 231 -4.60 -27.39 1.48
CA ALA A 231 -5.16 -28.09 0.33
C ALA A 231 -4.57 -29.52 0.28
N GLU A 232 -5.42 -30.54 0.31
CA GLU A 232 -5.03 -31.97 0.24
C GLU A 232 -4.29 -32.39 -1.06
N GLY A 233 -4.03 -31.44 -1.97
CA GLY A 233 -3.44 -31.70 -3.29
C GLY A 233 -1.92 -31.83 -3.35
N ASP A 234 -1.16 -31.38 -2.33
CA ASP A 234 0.31 -31.35 -2.41
C ASP A 234 1.02 -32.52 -1.70
N ALA A 235 0.28 -33.37 -0.99
CA ALA A 235 0.83 -34.55 -0.30
C ALA A 235 1.08 -35.76 -1.23
N ARG A 236 0.98 -35.60 -2.56
CA ARG A 236 1.11 -36.70 -3.56
C ARG A 236 2.10 -36.44 -4.71
N ALA A 237 3.17 -35.67 -4.48
CA ALA A 237 4.35 -35.77 -5.33
C ALA A 237 5.39 -36.67 -4.64
N PRO A 238 5.42 -38.00 -4.88
CA PRO A 238 6.57 -38.79 -4.48
C PRO A 238 7.78 -38.24 -5.25
N SER A 239 8.86 -37.97 -4.51
CA SER A 239 10.16 -37.65 -5.07
C SER A 239 10.54 -38.72 -6.11
N MET A 240 10.42 -38.42 -7.39
CA MET A 240 11.15 -39.16 -8.40
C MET A 240 12.61 -38.71 -8.31
N ARG A 241 13.44 -39.69 -7.96
CA ARG A 241 14.89 -39.64 -8.08
C ARG A 241 15.32 -39.36 -9.52
#